data_AF-A0A1Y1K4I6-F1
#
_entry.id   AF-A0A1Y1K4I6-F1
#
_cell.length_a   1.000
_cell.length_b   1.000
_cell.length_c   1.000
_cell.angle_alpha   90.00
_cell.angle_beta   90.00
_cell.angle_gamma   90.00
#
_symmetry.space_group_name_H-M   'P 1'
#
loop_
_entity.id
_entity.type
_entity.pdbx_description
1 polymer ?
#
loop_
_entity_poly.entity_id
_entity_poly.type
_entity_poly.pdbx_seq_one_letter_code
_entity_poly.pdbx_strand_id
1 'polypeptide(L)'
;MAELYQGSASLSAKLYHMFETYLKILTYGGHMFFNIPTIQLPKSASHVFLEAIQLLESCQQKNCVLGGTILYHNKVVATQLSSDLTKKLVLTDPYRIKSPAEMFDLNLSLPLGVQLLQVYIAHEDYRNLYEDASKSKSISQYLNKINLRKVSLE
;
A
#
# COMPACT_ATOMS: atom_id res chain seq x y z
N MET A 1 -4.58 1.93 -26.03
CA MET A 1 -5.32 0.91 -25.23
C MET A 1 -6.29 1.54 -24.25
N ALA A 2 -5.92 2.60 -23.50
CA ALA A 2 -6.85 3.35 -22.64
C ALA A 2 -7.97 4.07 -23.42
N GLU A 3 -7.71 4.46 -24.67
CA GLU A 3 -8.68 5.16 -25.53
C GLU A 3 -9.85 4.28 -26.03
N LEU A 4 -9.77 2.95 -25.91
CA LEU A 4 -10.79 2.03 -26.42
C LEU A 4 -12.07 1.96 -25.56
N TYR A 5 -12.10 2.61 -24.40
CA TYR A 5 -13.13 2.37 -23.36
C TYR A 5 -13.72 3.64 -22.75
N GLN A 6 -14.11 4.62 -23.57
CA GLN A 6 -14.96 5.75 -23.15
C GLN A 6 -16.44 5.46 -23.48
N GLY A 7 -17.33 5.41 -22.48
CA GLY A 7 -18.80 5.23 -22.63
C GLY A 7 -19.38 4.05 -21.83
N SER A 8 -20.67 3.74 -21.88
CA SER A 8 -21.28 2.60 -21.15
C SER A 8 -20.75 1.22 -21.59
N ALA A 9 -20.15 1.14 -22.79
CA ALA A 9 -19.29 0.03 -23.23
C ALA A 9 -18.00 -0.11 -22.39
N SER A 10 -17.66 0.87 -21.55
CA SER A 10 -16.49 0.87 -20.67
C SER A 10 -16.66 -0.03 -19.47
N LEU A 11 -17.86 -0.19 -18.91
CA LEU A 11 -18.03 -1.00 -17.70
C LEU A 11 -17.88 -2.48 -18.03
N SER A 12 -18.60 -2.97 -19.04
CA SER A 12 -18.50 -4.36 -19.50
C SER A 12 -17.08 -4.71 -19.92
N ALA A 13 -16.40 -3.79 -20.62
CA ALA A 13 -15.01 -3.98 -20.99
C ALA A 13 -14.03 -3.95 -19.80
N LYS A 14 -14.20 -3.02 -18.85
CA LYS A 14 -13.40 -2.99 -17.61
C LYS A 14 -13.60 -4.27 -16.81
N LEU A 15 -14.84 -4.75 -16.68
CA LEU A 15 -15.16 -6.02 -16.04
C LEU A 15 -14.54 -7.20 -16.78
N TYR A 16 -14.61 -7.22 -18.11
CA TYR A 16 -13.97 -8.24 -18.93
C TYR A 16 -12.45 -8.28 -18.69
N HIS A 17 -11.79 -7.12 -18.73
CA HIS A 17 -10.35 -7.02 -18.46
C HIS A 17 -10.00 -7.45 -17.02
N MET A 18 -10.81 -7.06 -16.03
CA MET A 18 -10.64 -7.50 -14.65
C MET A 18 -10.76 -9.02 -14.53
N PHE A 19 -11.80 -9.63 -15.11
CA PHE A 19 -12.00 -11.06 -15.08
C PHE A 19 -10.91 -11.80 -15.84
N GLU A 20 -10.53 -11.34 -17.03
CA GLU A 20 -9.45 -11.97 -17.81
C GLU A 20 -8.14 -11.97 -17.01
N THR A 21 -7.84 -10.89 -16.30
CA THR A 21 -6.62 -10.78 -15.48
C THR A 21 -6.72 -11.65 -14.22
N TYR A 22 -7.75 -11.45 -13.40
CA TYR A 22 -7.84 -12.09 -12.08
C TYR A 22 -8.26 -13.56 -12.14
N LEU A 23 -9.08 -14.00 -13.11
CA LEU A 23 -9.42 -15.42 -13.25
C LEU A 23 -8.19 -16.25 -13.62
N LYS A 24 -7.31 -15.75 -14.49
CA LYS A 24 -6.04 -16.42 -14.79
C LYS A 24 -5.18 -16.57 -13.53
N ILE A 25 -5.11 -15.52 -12.72
CA ILE A 25 -4.37 -15.53 -11.45
C ILE A 25 -5.02 -16.49 -10.44
N LEU A 26 -6.36 -16.55 -10.35
CA LEU A 26 -7.07 -17.49 -9.49
C LEU A 26 -6.75 -18.95 -9.87
N THR A 27 -6.71 -19.24 -11.17
CA THR A 27 -6.51 -20.60 -11.69
C THR A 27 -5.08 -21.10 -11.48
N TYR A 28 -4.06 -20.25 -11.65
CA TYR A 28 -2.64 -20.65 -11.58
C TYR A 28 -1.92 -20.21 -10.30
N GLY A 29 -2.56 -19.39 -9.46
CA GLY A 29 -1.91 -18.69 -8.36
C GLY A 29 -2.85 -18.35 -7.20
N GLY A 30 -3.89 -19.16 -6.97
CA GLY A 30 -4.91 -18.92 -5.94
C GLY A 30 -4.36 -18.55 -4.57
N HIS A 31 -3.20 -19.11 -4.17
CA HIS A 31 -2.52 -18.74 -2.92
C HIS A 31 -2.23 -17.25 -2.76
N MET A 32 -2.06 -16.50 -3.85
CA MET A 32 -1.80 -15.06 -3.84
C MET A 32 -2.98 -14.23 -3.34
N PHE A 33 -4.21 -14.74 -3.48
CA PHE A 33 -5.42 -14.08 -2.95
C PHE A 33 -5.66 -14.39 -1.48
N PHE A 34 -5.24 -15.58 -1.03
CA PHE A 34 -5.55 -16.06 0.32
C PHE A 34 -4.47 -15.72 1.35
N ASN A 35 -3.19 -15.85 0.99
CA ASN A 35 -2.08 -15.65 1.90
C ASN A 35 -1.29 -14.38 1.55
N ILE A 36 -1.05 -13.55 2.56
CA ILE A 36 -0.04 -12.49 2.47
C ILE A 36 1.31 -13.18 2.56
N PRO A 37 2.14 -13.17 1.50
CA PRO A 37 3.48 -13.68 1.62
C PRO A 37 4.27 -12.75 2.54
N THR A 38 4.47 -13.11 3.80
CA THR A 38 5.31 -12.35 4.74
C THR A 38 6.73 -12.88 4.70
N ILE A 39 7.72 -11.98 4.82
CA ILE A 39 9.10 -12.41 4.98
C ILE A 39 9.30 -12.86 6.43
N GLN A 40 9.82 -14.07 6.61
CA GLN A 40 10.21 -14.55 7.93
C GLN A 40 11.67 -14.12 8.15
N LEU A 41 11.86 -13.08 8.95
CA LEU A 41 13.20 -12.62 9.29
C LEU A 41 13.79 -13.50 10.40
N PRO A 42 15.06 -13.91 10.30
CA PRO A 42 15.75 -14.54 11.42
C PRO A 42 15.86 -13.55 12.58
N LYS A 43 15.93 -14.04 13.82
CA LYS A 43 16.02 -13.19 15.02
C LYS A 43 17.20 -12.20 14.99
N SER A 44 18.28 -12.54 14.28
CA SER A 44 19.44 -11.68 14.05
C SER A 44 19.13 -10.46 13.16
N ALA A 45 18.08 -10.52 12.35
CA ALA A 45 17.67 -9.48 11.40
C ALA A 45 16.42 -8.69 11.84
N SER A 46 16.00 -8.80 13.11
CA SER A 46 14.83 -8.07 13.63
C SER A 46 14.97 -6.55 13.51
N HIS A 47 16.19 -6.02 13.48
CA HIS A 47 16.47 -4.59 13.26
C HIS A 47 15.90 -4.10 11.92
N VAL A 48 15.93 -4.93 10.88
CA VAL A 48 15.39 -4.59 9.55
C VAL A 48 13.89 -4.31 9.62
N PHE A 49 13.14 -5.10 10.41
CA PHE A 49 11.71 -4.86 10.62
C PHE A 49 11.47 -3.53 11.35
N LEU A 50 12.28 -3.24 12.38
CA LEU A 50 12.14 -2.00 13.15
C LEU A 50 12.45 -0.77 12.29
N GLU A 51 13.52 -0.80 11.50
CA GLU A 51 13.86 0.27 10.55
C GLU A 51 12.77 0.46 9.50
N ALA A 52 12.22 -0.63 8.96
CA ALA A 52 11.13 -0.59 7.99
C ALA A 52 9.86 0.07 8.58
N ILE A 53 9.51 -0.25 9.83
CA ILE A 53 8.38 0.37 10.53
C ILE A 53 8.64 1.85 10.80
N GLN A 54 9.84 2.23 11.27
CA GLN A 54 10.22 3.62 11.49
C GLN A 54 10.18 4.45 10.21
N LEU A 55 10.59 3.87 9.08
CA LEU A 55 10.49 4.51 7.78
C LEU A 55 9.03 4.78 7.41
N LEU A 56 8.16 3.77 7.58
CA LEU A 56 6.72 3.92 7.33
C LEU A 56 6.09 4.98 8.23
N GLU A 57 6.44 5.02 9.51
CA GLU A 57 5.98 6.04 10.46
C GLU A 57 6.42 7.45 10.06
N SER A 58 7.66 7.61 9.60
CA SER A 58 8.18 8.87 9.08
C SER A 58 7.42 9.33 7.84
N CYS A 59 7.16 8.42 6.89
CA CYS A 59 6.31 8.70 5.73
C CYS A 59 4.88 9.10 6.15
N GLN A 60 4.32 8.44 7.16
CA GLN A 60 2.97 8.70 7.67
C GLN A 60 2.84 10.10 8.29
N GLN A 61 3.94 10.74 8.74
CA GLN A 61 3.91 12.14 9.21
C GLN A 61 3.58 13.14 8.08
N LYS A 62 3.72 12.75 6.81
CA LYS A 62 3.35 13.60 5.68
C LYS A 62 1.82 13.74 5.57
N ASN A 63 1.39 14.90 5.09
CA ASN A 63 -0.03 15.18 4.89
C ASN A 63 -0.64 14.17 3.91
N CYS A 64 -1.88 13.78 4.18
CA CYS A 64 -2.66 12.83 3.37
C CYS A 64 -2.09 11.40 3.27
N VAL A 65 -0.94 11.10 3.85
CA VAL A 65 -0.44 9.71 3.97
C VAL A 65 -1.14 9.03 5.15
N LEU A 66 -1.84 7.94 4.86
CA LEU A 66 -2.56 7.15 5.85
C LEU A 66 -1.79 5.90 6.28
N GLY A 67 -0.86 5.41 5.47
CA GLY A 67 0.01 4.30 5.83
C GLY A 67 0.77 3.77 4.62
N GLY A 68 1.51 2.70 4.82
CA GLY A 68 2.23 2.04 3.74
C GLY A 68 2.62 0.60 4.06
N THR A 69 3.16 -0.06 3.04
CA THR A 69 3.72 -1.40 3.14
C THR A 69 5.06 -1.44 2.40
N ILE A 70 6.02 -2.18 2.95
CA ILE A 70 7.33 -2.41 2.36
C ILE A 70 7.39 -3.86 1.91
N LEU A 71 7.73 -4.06 0.64
CA LEU A 71 7.78 -5.37 0.01
C LEU A 71 9.23 -5.67 -0.42
N TYR A 72 9.65 -6.92 -0.24
CA TYR A 72 10.88 -7.47 -0.81
C TYR A 72 10.55 -8.76 -1.57
N HIS A 73 10.82 -8.78 -2.88
CA HIS A 73 10.40 -9.87 -3.77
C HIS A 73 8.91 -10.23 -3.63
N ASN A 74 8.06 -9.20 -3.58
CA ASN A 74 6.62 -9.30 -3.36
C ASN A 74 6.22 -9.95 -2.02
N LYS A 75 7.15 -10.07 -1.06
CA LYS A 75 6.88 -10.49 0.32
C LYS A 75 6.85 -9.27 1.23
N VAL A 76 5.85 -9.20 2.10
CA VAL A 76 5.71 -8.11 3.08
C VAL A 76 6.83 -8.19 4.11
N VAL A 77 7.62 -7.13 4.18
CA VAL A 77 8.61 -6.88 5.22
C VAL A 77 7.96 -6.23 6.43
N ALA A 78 7.21 -5.15 6.19
CA ALA A 78 6.49 -4.38 7.19
C ALA A 78 5.25 -3.75 6.56
N THR A 79 4.14 -3.65 7.31
CA THR A 79 2.92 -3.00 6.84
C THR A 79 2.22 -2.29 7.99
N GLN A 80 1.67 -1.11 7.72
CA GLN A 80 0.76 -0.38 8.61
C GLN A 80 -0.71 -0.60 8.23
N LEU A 81 -0.96 -1.36 7.16
CA LEU A 81 -2.27 -1.57 6.58
C LEU A 81 -2.90 -2.85 7.14
N SER A 82 -4.22 -2.93 7.10
CA SER A 82 -4.93 -4.17 7.44
C SER A 82 -4.47 -5.34 6.55
N SER A 83 -4.68 -6.56 7.02
CA SER A 83 -4.37 -7.78 6.27
C SER A 83 -5.01 -7.72 4.87
N ASP A 84 -6.30 -7.39 4.79
CA ASP A 84 -7.02 -7.39 3.52
C ASP A 84 -6.55 -6.29 2.56
N LEU A 85 -6.24 -5.09 3.08
CA LEU A 85 -5.71 -4.01 2.25
C LEU A 85 -4.29 -4.33 1.75
N THR A 86 -3.47 -4.95 2.60
CA THR A 86 -2.12 -5.40 2.23
C THR A 86 -2.18 -6.44 1.12
N LYS A 87 -3.11 -7.42 1.19
CA LYS A 87 -3.32 -8.40 0.11
C LYS A 87 -3.67 -7.72 -1.21
N LYS A 88 -4.64 -6.79 -1.19
CA LYS A 88 -5.08 -6.05 -2.37
C LYS A 88 -3.90 -5.32 -3.04
N LEU A 89 -3.01 -4.70 -2.26
CA LEU A 89 -1.83 -4.01 -2.78
C LEU A 89 -0.76 -4.96 -3.36
N VAL A 90 -0.49 -6.08 -2.70
CA VAL A 90 0.44 -7.10 -3.23
C VAL A 90 -0.05 -7.67 -4.57
N LEU A 91 -1.36 -7.74 -4.78
CA LEU A 91 -1.98 -8.16 -6.04
C LEU A 91 -1.95 -7.09 -7.13
N THR A 92 -1.68 -5.83 -6.78
CA THR A 92 -1.53 -4.73 -7.74
C THR A 92 -0.12 -4.57 -8.29
N ASP A 93 0.81 -5.50 -7.99
CA ASP A 93 2.21 -5.47 -8.45
C ASP A 93 2.31 -5.17 -9.96
N PRO A 94 2.71 -3.95 -10.36
CA PRO A 94 2.64 -3.50 -11.74
C PRO A 94 3.66 -4.22 -12.65
N TYR A 95 4.69 -4.85 -12.08
CA TYR A 95 5.73 -5.53 -12.85
C TYR A 95 5.37 -6.99 -13.18
N ARG A 96 4.57 -7.63 -12.34
CA ARG A 96 4.21 -9.05 -12.47
C ARG A 96 2.77 -9.28 -12.86
N ILE A 97 1.89 -8.38 -12.46
CA ILE A 97 0.46 -8.42 -12.74
C ILE A 97 0.18 -7.18 -13.59
N LYS A 98 -0.31 -7.37 -14.82
CA LYS A 98 -0.86 -6.28 -15.63
C LYS A 98 -2.15 -5.82 -14.96
N SER A 99 -2.00 -5.11 -13.84
CA SER A 99 -3.11 -4.77 -12.96
C SER A 99 -4.16 -4.01 -13.77
N PRO A 100 -5.45 -4.35 -13.65
CA PRO A 100 -6.52 -3.59 -14.25
C PRO A 100 -6.72 -2.23 -13.57
N ALA A 101 -5.93 -1.90 -12.54
CA ALA A 101 -5.96 -0.61 -11.88
C ALA A 101 -5.73 0.50 -12.91
N GLU A 102 -6.58 1.52 -12.84
CA GLU A 102 -6.50 2.66 -13.74
C GLU A 102 -5.19 3.42 -13.48
N MET A 103 -4.48 3.71 -14.56
CA MET A 103 -3.32 4.60 -14.48
C MET A 103 -3.83 6.04 -14.41
N PHE A 104 -3.24 6.80 -13.49
CA PHE A 104 -3.57 8.21 -13.33
C PHE A 104 -2.84 9.02 -14.40
N ASP A 105 -3.56 9.85 -15.16
CA ASP A 105 -2.95 10.77 -16.12
C ASP A 105 -2.36 11.96 -15.36
N LEU A 106 -1.03 11.99 -15.26
CA LEU A 106 -0.31 13.01 -14.51
C LEU A 106 0.33 14.01 -15.47
N ASN A 107 0.01 15.29 -15.29
CA ASN A 107 0.71 16.40 -15.95
C ASN A 107 2.14 16.64 -15.38
N LEU A 108 2.60 15.78 -14.47
CA LEU A 108 3.85 15.90 -13.73
C LEU A 108 4.68 14.63 -13.91
N SER A 109 5.98 14.78 -14.17
CA SER A 109 6.89 13.64 -14.27
C SER A 109 7.15 13.03 -12.90
N LEU A 110 6.81 11.75 -12.72
CA LEU A 110 7.17 11.01 -11.52
C LEU A 110 8.68 10.70 -11.48
N PRO A 111 9.30 10.64 -10.29
CA PRO A 111 10.68 10.16 -10.15
C PRO A 111 10.85 8.74 -10.69
N LEU A 112 12.08 8.40 -11.08
CA LEU A 112 12.40 7.04 -11.55
C LEU A 112 12.04 5.99 -10.49
N GLY A 113 11.33 4.94 -10.93
CA GLY A 113 10.89 3.85 -10.07
C GLY A 113 9.62 4.13 -9.25
N VAL A 114 8.99 5.29 -9.41
CA VAL A 114 7.72 5.65 -8.75
C VAL A 114 6.56 5.50 -9.73
N GLN A 115 5.46 4.92 -9.26
CA GLN A 115 4.21 4.80 -10.01
C GLN A 115 3.03 5.21 -9.13
N LEU A 116 2.03 5.86 -9.74
CA LEU A 116 0.76 6.15 -9.10
C LEU A 116 -0.30 5.16 -9.58
N LEU A 117 -1.01 4.55 -8.62
CA LEU A 117 -2.08 3.58 -8.87
C LEU A 117 -3.35 4.07 -8.19
N GLN A 118 -4.46 4.07 -8.92
CA GLN A 118 -5.77 4.33 -8.33
C GLN A 118 -6.42 3.01 -7.92
N VAL A 119 -6.70 2.87 -6.63
CA VAL A 119 -7.34 1.67 -6.06
C VAL A 119 -8.55 2.10 -5.24
N TYR A 120 -9.67 1.39 -5.44
CA TYR A 120 -10.89 1.62 -4.70
C TYR A 120 -10.96 0.65 -3.51
N ILE A 121 -11.27 1.19 -2.33
CA ILE A 121 -11.44 0.43 -1.09
C ILE A 121 -12.80 0.71 -0.48
N ALA A 122 -13.26 -0.16 0.42
CA ALA A 122 -14.51 0.08 1.13
C ALA A 122 -14.39 1.32 2.02
N HIS A 123 -15.49 2.04 2.22
CA HIS A 123 -15.50 3.22 3.09
C HIS A 123 -15.08 2.90 4.53
N GLU A 124 -15.44 1.70 5.02
CA GLU A 124 -15.03 1.21 6.34
C GLU A 124 -13.52 0.98 6.44
N ASP A 125 -12.92 0.36 5.41
CA ASP A 125 -11.46 0.19 5.31
C ASP A 125 -10.75 1.55 5.38
N TYR A 126 -11.28 2.55 4.65
CA TYR A 126 -10.76 3.91 4.65
C TYR A 126 -10.83 4.54 6.04
N ARG A 127 -11.99 4.45 6.69
CA ARG A 127 -12.21 5.03 8.02
C ARG A 127 -11.26 4.44 9.06
N ASN A 128 -11.13 3.11 9.09
CA ASN A 128 -10.22 2.43 10.01
C ASN A 128 -8.78 2.88 9.78
N LEU A 129 -8.34 2.93 8.52
CA LEU A 129 -7.01 3.37 8.15
C LEU A 129 -6.76 4.83 8.57
N TYR A 130 -7.75 5.71 8.39
CA TYR A 130 -7.67 7.11 8.81
C TYR A 130 -7.56 7.25 10.34
N GLU A 131 -8.37 6.50 11.10
CA GLU A 131 -8.34 6.50 12.55
C GLU A 131 -6.98 5.99 13.09
N ASP A 132 -6.44 4.91 12.52
CA ASP A 132 -5.15 4.35 12.91
C ASP A 132 -3.99 5.30 12.59
N ALA A 133 -4.02 5.93 11.41
CA ALA A 133 -3.06 6.96 11.04
C ALA A 133 -3.12 8.17 11.98
N SER A 134 -4.32 8.59 12.37
CA SER A 134 -4.52 9.74 13.25
C SER A 134 -4.00 9.46 14.66
N LYS A 135 -4.22 8.25 15.18
CA LYS A 135 -3.68 7.80 16.48
C LYS A 135 -2.15 7.77 16.45
N SER A 136 -1.56 7.17 15.41
CA SER A 136 -0.10 7.09 15.23
C SER A 136 0.55 8.48 15.18
N LYS A 137 0.00 9.41 14.39
CA LYS A 137 0.48 10.80 14.33
C LYS A 137 0.38 11.51 15.67
N SER A 138 -0.73 11.35 16.38
CA SER A 138 -0.95 11.96 17.70
C SER A 138 0.07 11.48 18.73
N ILE A 139 0.36 10.17 18.77
CA ILE A 139 1.37 9.59 19.66
C ILE A 139 2.77 10.12 19.31
N SER A 140 3.14 10.10 18.02
CA SER A 140 4.44 10.61 17.57
C SER A 140 4.63 12.09 17.92
N GLN A 141 3.61 12.93 17.72
CA GLN A 141 3.62 14.33 18.11
C GLN A 141 3.79 14.53 19.63
N TYR A 142 3.10 13.71 20.44
CA TYR A 142 3.23 13.74 21.89
C TYR A 142 4.65 13.38 22.36
N LEU A 143 5.21 12.30 21.82
CA LEU A 143 6.58 11.86 22.14
C LEU A 143 7.63 12.90 21.73
N ASN A 144 7.47 13.51 20.55
CA ASN A 144 8.34 14.59 20.11
C ASN A 144 8.28 15.80 21.05
N LYS A 145 7.09 16.15 21.54
CA LYS A 145 6.92 17.24 22.52
C LYS A 145 7.61 16.95 23.85
N ILE A 146 7.61 15.69 24.31
CA ILE A 146 8.35 15.29 25.53
C ILE A 146 9.85 15.38 25.30
N ASN A 147 10.37 14.88 24.17
CA ASN A 147 11.79 14.92 23.87
C ASN A 147 12.32 16.36 23.80
N LEU A 148 11.57 17.26 23.15
CA LEU A 148 11.91 18.69 23.13
C LEU A 148 11.98 19.28 24.54
N ARG A 149 11.08 18.89 25.46
CA ARG A 149 11.11 19.34 26.86
C ARG A 149 12.33 18.83 27.62
N LYS A 150 12.76 17.58 27.39
CA LYS A 150 13.97 17.03 28.02
C LYS A 150 15.23 17.76 27.57
N VAL A 151 15.36 18.06 26.28
CA VAL A 151 16.50 18.82 25.73
C VAL A 151 16.53 20.27 26.23
N SER A 152 15.39 20.82 26.66
CA SER A 152 15.30 22.19 27.20
C SER A 152 15.66 22.30 28.69
N LEU A 153 15.86 21.17 29.38
CA LEU A 153 16.11 21.07 30.82
C LEU A 153 17.56 20.66 31.16
N GLU A 154 18.39 20.47 30.12
CA GLU A 154 19.86 20.28 30.20
C GLU A 154 20.57 21.53 29.68
#